data_AF-A0A7V9HUM0-F1
#
_entry.id   AF-A0A7V9HUM0-F1
#
_cell.length_a   1.000
_cell.length_b   1.000
_cell.length_c   1.000
_cell.angle_alpha   90.00
_cell.angle_beta   90.00
_cell.angle_gamma   90.00
#
_symmetry.space_group_name_H-M   'P 1'
#
loop_
_entity.id
_entity.type
_entity.pdbx_description
1 polymer ?
#
loop_
_entity_poly.entity_id
_entity_poly.type
_entity_poly.pdbx_seq_one_letter_code
_entity_poly.pdbx_strand_id
1 'polypeptide(L)'
;MFWLLETAKAAEHGEKAAETAHHTPIIVELVNHYFGEPVYQLQMRYTYPLWKSFFAKFHTTPEAVFGPYSPETAIPWYTVMFVIACILSVTIIWILKGKLSTEEPGPGQQTLEVGVLAVRDMLADIVGPHGLKYFPIVMTFAVLILVSNLMGLFPL
;
A
#
# COMPACT_ATOMS: atom_id res chain seq x y z
N MET A 1 -29.29 18.24 1.83
CA MET A 1 -28.90 18.16 3.26
C MET A 1 -28.87 16.72 3.78
N PHE A 2 -29.82 15.85 3.38
CA PHE A 2 -29.85 14.43 3.77
C PHE A 2 -28.63 13.61 3.31
N TRP A 3 -28.18 13.79 2.05
CA TRP A 3 -27.00 13.12 1.48
C TRP A 3 -25.67 13.47 2.18
N LEU A 4 -25.56 14.66 2.77
CA LEU A 4 -24.37 15.05 3.54
C LEU A 4 -24.33 14.36 4.91
N LEU A 5 -25.48 14.00 5.46
CA LEU A 5 -25.58 13.29 6.74
C LEU A 5 -25.27 11.80 6.56
N GLU A 6 -25.70 11.17 5.46
CA GLU A 6 -25.34 9.77 5.16
C GLU A 6 -23.85 9.61 4.86
N THR A 7 -23.26 10.53 4.09
CA THR A 7 -21.81 10.52 3.82
C THR A 7 -21.01 10.81 5.08
N ALA A 8 -21.46 11.72 5.94
CA ALA A 8 -20.85 11.95 7.25
C ALA A 8 -20.98 10.71 8.16
N LYS A 9 -22.14 10.03 8.17
CA LYS A 9 -22.32 8.79 8.96
C LYS A 9 -21.48 7.63 8.44
N ALA A 10 -21.35 7.49 7.12
CA ALA A 10 -20.51 6.47 6.50
C ALA A 10 -19.03 6.74 6.76
N ALA A 11 -18.61 8.01 6.72
CA ALA A 11 -17.27 8.43 7.12
C ALA A 11 -17.02 8.19 8.62
N GLU A 12 -17.95 8.57 9.49
CA GLU A 12 -17.86 8.37 10.94
C GLU A 12 -17.87 6.87 11.33
N HIS A 13 -18.59 6.02 10.60
CA HIS A 13 -18.57 4.57 10.80
C HIS A 13 -17.25 3.95 10.29
N GLY A 14 -16.70 4.45 9.18
CA GLY A 14 -15.37 4.07 8.70
C GLY A 14 -14.26 4.51 9.65
N GLU A 15 -14.38 5.69 10.26
CA GLU A 15 -13.44 6.26 11.22
C GLU A 15 -13.52 5.56 12.59
N LYS A 16 -14.72 5.23 13.08
CA LYS A 16 -14.91 4.43 14.30
C LYS A 16 -14.50 2.97 14.15
N ALA A 17 -14.65 2.38 12.96
CA ALA A 17 -14.08 1.07 12.64
C ALA A 17 -12.54 1.12 12.58
N ALA A 18 -11.95 2.26 12.19
CA ALA A 18 -10.50 2.48 12.22
C ALA A 18 -9.96 2.73 13.64
N GLU A 19 -10.71 3.42 14.52
CA GLU A 19 -10.30 3.70 15.91
C GLU A 19 -10.37 2.48 16.85
N THR A 20 -11.20 1.47 16.56
CA THR A 20 -11.35 0.28 17.43
C THR A 20 -10.32 -0.82 17.18
N ALA A 21 -9.43 -0.67 16.21
CA ALA A 21 -8.52 -1.71 15.74
C ALA A 21 -7.03 -1.40 15.95
N HIS A 22 -6.63 -0.83 17.10
CA HIS A 22 -5.21 -0.74 17.50
C HIS A 22 -4.63 -2.11 17.94
N HIS A 23 -5.05 -3.19 17.31
CA HIS A 23 -4.35 -4.47 17.38
C HIS A 23 -3.31 -4.40 16.27
N THR A 24 -2.03 -4.28 16.63
CA THR A 24 -0.96 -4.51 15.67
C THR A 24 -1.18 -5.89 15.06
N PRO A 25 -1.33 -5.99 13.72
CA PRO A 25 -1.51 -7.29 13.09
C PRO A 25 -0.34 -8.18 13.49
N ILE A 26 -0.59 -9.46 13.76
CA ILE A 26 0.44 -10.42 14.23
C ILE A 26 1.66 -10.41 13.29
N ILE A 27 1.42 -10.21 11.99
CA ILE A 27 2.47 -10.16 10.99
C ILE A 27 3.40 -8.94 11.16
N VAL A 28 2.89 -7.82 11.65
CA VAL A 28 3.67 -6.60 11.93
C VAL A 28 4.55 -6.81 13.16
N GLU A 29 4.02 -7.44 14.20
CA GLU A 29 4.80 -7.81 15.38
C GLU A 29 5.90 -8.80 15.02
N LEU A 30 5.59 -9.80 14.20
CA LEU A 30 6.56 -10.78 13.71
C LEU A 30 7.68 -10.10 12.93
N VAL A 31 7.34 -9.20 12.00
CA VAL A 31 8.32 -8.47 11.19
C VAL A 31 9.20 -7.58 12.05
N ASN A 32 8.62 -6.85 13.01
CA ASN A 32 9.41 -6.03 13.94
C ASN A 32 10.25 -6.90 14.90
N HIS A 33 9.79 -8.08 15.30
CA HIS A 33 10.59 -8.98 16.13
C HIS A 33 11.86 -9.48 15.42
N TYR A 34 11.76 -9.83 14.13
CA TYR A 34 12.91 -10.34 13.36
C TYR A 34 13.78 -9.24 12.74
N PHE A 35 13.16 -8.17 12.25
CA PHE A 35 13.84 -7.13 11.47
C PHE A 35 13.89 -5.77 12.16
N GLY A 36 13.16 -5.58 13.26
CA GLY A 36 13.07 -4.29 13.96
C GLY A 36 14.40 -3.82 14.51
N GLU A 37 15.15 -4.67 15.23
CA GLU A 37 16.47 -4.32 15.77
C GLU A 37 17.49 -3.93 14.69
N PRO A 38 17.75 -4.72 13.62
CA PRO A 38 18.71 -4.31 12.61
C PRO A 38 18.28 -3.04 11.86
N VAL A 39 16.97 -2.86 11.61
CA VAL A 39 16.44 -1.66 10.99
C VAL A 39 16.55 -0.45 11.92
N TYR A 40 16.28 -0.62 13.22
CA TYR A 40 16.43 0.41 14.24
C TYR A 40 17.87 0.91 14.29
N GLN A 41 18.84 -0.01 14.37
CA GLN A 41 20.26 0.34 14.39
C GLN A 41 20.70 1.06 13.11
N LEU A 42 20.21 0.62 11.96
CA LEU A 42 20.47 1.28 10.68
C LEU A 42 19.92 2.72 10.67
N GLN A 43 18.68 2.90 11.10
CA GLN A 43 18.03 4.20 11.16
C GLN A 43 18.70 5.12 12.18
N MET A 44 19.08 4.62 13.36
CA MET A 44 19.81 5.41 14.36
C MET A 44 21.21 5.81 13.88
N ARG A 45 21.87 4.96 13.08
CA ARG A 45 23.20 5.25 12.54
C ARG A 45 23.19 6.28 11.42
N TYR A 46 22.25 6.18 10.49
CA TYR A 46 22.25 7.00 9.26
C TYR A 46 21.15 8.06 9.23
N THR A 47 19.92 7.66 9.57
CA THR A 47 18.73 8.50 9.40
C THR A 47 18.60 9.52 10.54
N TYR A 48 18.81 9.09 11.78
CA TYR A 48 18.71 9.94 12.98
C TYR A 48 19.64 11.18 12.96
N PRO A 49 20.94 11.09 12.65
CA PRO A 49 21.81 12.28 12.63
C PRO A 49 21.39 13.30 11.54
N LEU A 50 20.86 12.82 10.42
CA LEU A 50 20.32 13.68 9.36
C LEU A 50 19.08 14.42 9.85
N TRP A 51 18.11 13.70 10.44
CA TRP A 51 16.91 14.31 11.01
C TRP A 51 17.21 15.27 12.14
N LYS A 52 18.12 14.91 13.06
CA LYS A 52 18.56 15.78 14.14
C LYS A 52 19.12 17.09 13.60
N SER A 53 19.98 17.02 12.58
CA SER A 53 20.56 18.22 11.96
C SER A 53 19.52 19.06 11.20
N PHE A 54 18.53 18.41 10.59
CA PHE A 54 17.43 19.08 9.91
C PHE A 54 16.50 19.79 10.89
N PHE A 55 16.04 19.10 11.94
CA PHE A 55 15.08 19.63 12.91
C PHE A 55 15.69 20.61 13.91
N ALA A 56 16.99 20.54 14.16
CA ALA A 56 17.69 21.58 14.93
C ALA A 56 17.49 22.99 14.33
N LYS A 57 17.32 23.09 13.00
CA LYS A 57 17.02 24.37 12.32
C LYS A 57 15.66 24.95 12.68
N PHE A 58 14.74 24.11 13.16
CA PHE A 58 13.39 24.47 13.58
C PHE A 58 13.23 24.44 15.11
N HIS A 59 14.33 24.38 15.86
CA HIS A 59 14.33 24.27 17.32
C HIS A 59 13.51 23.09 17.87
N THR A 60 13.38 22.00 17.11
CA THR A 60 12.66 20.78 17.50
C THR A 60 13.56 19.55 17.44
N THR A 61 13.13 18.45 18.05
CA THR A 61 13.83 17.16 18.02
C THR A 61 13.02 16.13 17.22
N PRO A 62 13.67 15.14 16.59
CA PRO A 62 12.97 14.06 15.89
C PRO A 62 11.92 13.35 16.76
N GLU A 63 12.22 13.14 18.05
CA GLU A 63 11.34 12.48 19.01
C GLU A 63 10.08 13.29 19.32
N ALA A 64 10.16 14.63 19.27
CA ALA A 64 9.01 15.49 19.45
C ALA A 64 8.05 15.45 18.25
N VAL A 65 8.56 15.15 17.05
CA VAL A 65 7.77 15.11 15.81
C VAL A 65 7.20 13.72 15.55
N PHE A 66 7.99 12.67 15.77
CA PHE A 66 7.62 11.30 15.42
C PHE A 66 7.23 10.43 16.63
N GLY A 67 7.44 10.91 17.85
CA GLY A 67 7.17 10.17 19.08
C GLY A 67 8.31 9.23 19.49
N PRO A 68 8.07 8.36 20.49
CA PRO A 68 9.07 7.42 20.99
C PRO A 68 9.44 6.39 19.92
N TYR A 69 10.74 6.23 19.68
CA TYR A 69 11.28 5.33 18.66
C TYR A 69 11.94 4.12 19.33
N SER A 70 11.38 2.93 19.11
CA SER A 70 11.88 1.66 19.67
C SER A 70 12.07 0.60 18.57
N PRO A 71 12.81 -0.48 18.84
CA PRO A 71 12.94 -1.59 17.89
C PRO A 71 11.61 -2.22 17.50
N GLU A 72 10.63 -2.23 18.40
CA GLU A 72 9.29 -2.79 18.18
C GLU A 72 8.42 -1.93 17.25
N THR A 73 8.73 -0.63 17.14
CA THR A 73 8.04 0.33 16.27
C THR A 73 8.88 0.78 15.08
N ALA A 74 10.06 0.19 14.88
CA ALA A 74 11.03 0.59 13.87
C ALA A 74 10.49 0.46 12.43
N ILE A 75 9.62 -0.51 12.20
CA ILE A 75 8.93 -0.74 10.92
C ILE A 75 7.43 -0.46 11.13
N PRO A 76 6.92 0.68 10.60
CA PRO A 76 5.52 1.03 10.76
C PRO A 76 4.58 0.01 10.11
N TRP A 77 3.41 -0.21 10.72
CA TRP A 77 2.42 -1.18 10.26
C TRP A 77 2.03 -0.99 8.78
N TYR A 78 1.81 0.26 8.35
CA TYR A 78 1.46 0.57 6.96
C TYR A 78 2.58 0.16 5.96
N THR A 79 3.85 0.18 6.39
CA THR A 79 4.98 -0.24 5.54
C THR A 79 4.94 -1.75 5.34
N VAL A 80 4.69 -2.51 6.42
CA VAL A 80 4.55 -3.97 6.35
C VAL A 80 3.38 -4.36 5.45
N MET A 81 2.21 -3.74 5.67
CA MET A 81 1.01 -4.01 4.88
C MET A 81 1.20 -3.64 3.40
N PHE A 82 1.91 -2.55 3.10
CA PHE A 82 2.24 -2.18 1.72
C PHE A 82 3.15 -3.20 1.04
N VAL A 83 4.19 -3.70 1.74
CA VAL A 83 5.06 -4.76 1.20
C VAL A 83 4.27 -6.04 0.93
N ILE A 84 3.36 -6.42 1.84
CA ILE A 84 2.44 -7.55 1.63
C ILE A 84 1.57 -7.30 0.39
N ALA A 85 1.01 -6.10 0.22
CA ALA A 85 0.24 -5.75 -0.98
C ALA A 85 1.06 -5.95 -2.26
N CYS A 86 2.31 -5.47 -2.29
CA CYS A 86 3.20 -5.67 -3.43
C CYS A 86 3.44 -7.15 -3.74
N ILE A 87 3.73 -7.97 -2.71
CA ILE A 87 3.95 -9.41 -2.87
C ILE A 87 2.69 -10.09 -3.40
N LEU A 88 1.52 -9.76 -2.85
CA LEU A 88 0.24 -10.30 -3.30
C LEU A 88 -0.07 -9.89 -4.73
N SER A 89 0.13 -8.63 -5.11
CA SER A 89 -0.06 -8.17 -6.49
C SER A 89 0.79 -8.96 -7.49
N VAL A 90 2.08 -9.15 -7.18
CA VAL A 90 2.98 -9.95 -8.04
C VAL A 90 2.52 -11.41 -8.11
N THR A 91 2.13 -11.99 -6.97
CA THR A 91 1.68 -13.38 -6.87
C THR A 91 0.39 -13.61 -7.65
N ILE A 92 -0.60 -12.72 -7.50
CA ILE A 92 -1.87 -12.78 -8.22
C ILE A 92 -1.64 -12.69 -9.73
N ILE A 93 -0.86 -11.71 -10.20
CA ILE A 93 -0.53 -11.60 -11.62
C ILE A 93 0.19 -12.87 -12.11
N TRP A 94 1.12 -13.40 -11.33
CA TRP A 94 1.87 -14.59 -11.71
C TRP A 94 0.97 -15.82 -11.85
N ILE A 95 0.04 -16.02 -10.92
CA ILE A 95 -0.96 -17.10 -10.97
C ILE A 95 -1.89 -16.92 -12.17
N LEU A 96 -2.45 -15.72 -12.35
CA LEU A 96 -3.40 -15.44 -13.43
C LEU A 96 -2.76 -15.52 -14.82
N LYS A 97 -1.48 -15.14 -14.95
CA LYS A 97 -0.74 -15.24 -16.21
C LYS A 97 -0.58 -16.69 -16.66
N GLY A 98 -0.35 -17.61 -15.73
CA GLY A 98 -0.17 -19.04 -16.01
C GLY A 98 0.84 -19.31 -17.15
N LYS A 99 0.55 -20.32 -17.97
CA LYS A 99 1.23 -20.51 -19.27
C LYS A 99 0.49 -19.71 -20.32
N LEU A 100 1.15 -18.70 -20.88
CA LEU A 100 0.58 -17.91 -21.98
C LEU A 100 0.42 -18.83 -23.20
N SER A 101 -0.82 -18.97 -23.67
CA SER A 101 -1.16 -19.71 -24.87
C SER A 101 -1.97 -18.81 -25.79
N THR A 102 -1.56 -18.73 -27.06
CA THR A 102 -2.29 -17.97 -28.08
C THR A 102 -3.39 -18.81 -28.73
N GLU A 103 -3.22 -20.13 -28.78
CA GLU A 103 -4.15 -21.05 -29.44
C GLU A 103 -5.31 -21.45 -28.51
N GLU A 104 -5.05 -21.62 -27.21
CA GLU A 104 -6.04 -21.98 -26.19
C GLU A 104 -5.79 -21.17 -24.90
N PRO A 105 -6.22 -19.90 -24.83
CA PRO A 105 -5.99 -19.06 -23.64
C PRO A 105 -6.81 -19.57 -22.45
N GLY A 106 -6.14 -19.80 -21.32
CA GLY A 106 -6.79 -20.19 -20.09
C GLY A 106 -7.65 -19.09 -19.46
N PRO A 107 -8.59 -19.41 -18.56
CA PRO A 107 -9.49 -18.42 -17.95
C PRO A 107 -8.78 -17.27 -17.21
N GLY A 108 -7.63 -17.55 -16.58
CA GLY A 108 -6.82 -16.54 -15.89
C GLY A 108 -6.18 -15.53 -16.85
N GLN A 109 -5.68 -16.01 -18.00
CA GLN A 109 -5.11 -15.16 -19.04
C GLN A 109 -6.19 -14.25 -19.64
N GLN A 110 -7.37 -14.79 -19.94
CA GLN A 110 -8.50 -14.00 -20.46
C GLN A 110 -8.90 -12.88 -19.50
N THR A 111 -8.95 -13.16 -18.20
CA THR A 111 -9.26 -12.15 -17.17
C THR A 111 -8.21 -11.03 -17.14
N LEU A 112 -6.92 -11.37 -17.26
CA LEU A 112 -5.86 -10.37 -17.34
C LEU A 112 -5.93 -9.55 -18.62
N GLU A 113 -6.17 -10.17 -19.77
CA GLU A 113 -6.25 -9.47 -21.05
C GLU A 113 -7.40 -8.46 -21.04
N VAL A 114 -8.58 -8.86 -20.56
CA VAL A 114 -9.72 -7.96 -20.41
C VAL A 114 -9.41 -6.83 -19.42
N GLY A 115 -8.78 -7.13 -18.28
CA GLY A 115 -8.39 -6.11 -17.30
C GLY A 115 -7.36 -5.11 -17.84
N VAL A 116 -6.34 -5.59 -18.56
CA VAL A 116 -5.31 -4.77 -19.20
C VAL A 116 -5.92 -3.87 -20.28
N LEU A 117 -6.81 -4.41 -21.11
CA LEU A 117 -7.54 -3.63 -22.11
C LEU A 117 -8.46 -2.59 -21.45
N ALA A 118 -9.19 -2.96 -20.39
CA ALA A 118 -10.05 -2.04 -19.66
C ALA A 118 -9.28 -0.82 -19.11
N VAL A 119 -8.11 -1.04 -18.49
CA VAL A 119 -7.29 0.07 -17.98
C VAL A 119 -6.69 0.89 -19.12
N ARG A 120 -6.30 0.25 -20.23
CA ARG A 120 -5.73 0.92 -21.40
C ARG A 120 -6.75 1.84 -22.06
N ASP A 121 -7.96 1.34 -22.26
CA ASP A 121 -9.04 2.08 -22.91
C ASP A 121 -9.54 3.20 -21.99
N MET A 122 -9.69 2.94 -20.69
CA MET A 122 -9.95 3.98 -19.68
C MET A 122 -8.89 5.10 -19.73
N LEU A 123 -7.61 4.76 -19.83
CA LEU A 123 -6.53 5.76 -19.91
C LEU A 123 -6.60 6.56 -21.22
N ALA A 124 -6.89 5.89 -22.34
CA ALA A 124 -7.06 6.55 -23.63
C ALA A 124 -8.28 7.48 -23.64
N ASP A 125 -9.37 7.10 -22.99
CA ASP A 125 -10.60 7.89 -22.92
C ASP A 125 -10.46 9.12 -22.02
N ILE A 126 -9.79 8.98 -20.88
CA ILE A 126 -9.63 10.07 -19.90
C ILE A 126 -8.53 11.05 -20.29
N VAL A 127 -7.38 10.55 -20.76
CA VAL A 127 -6.18 11.37 -21.01
C VAL A 127 -5.93 11.59 -22.51
N GLY A 128 -6.46 10.72 -23.36
CA GLY A 128 -6.18 10.69 -24.79
C GLY A 128 -5.03 9.74 -25.16
N PRO A 129 -4.79 9.51 -26.47
CA PRO A 129 -3.78 8.56 -26.97
C PRO A 129 -2.35 8.83 -26.47
N HIS A 130 -2.01 10.10 -26.22
CA HIS A 130 -0.71 10.48 -25.66
C HIS A 130 -0.48 10.01 -24.22
N GLY A 131 -1.55 9.64 -23.49
CA GLY A 131 -1.49 9.09 -22.14
C GLY A 131 -0.96 7.66 -22.10
N LEU A 132 -1.05 6.91 -23.21
CA LEU A 132 -0.64 5.50 -23.27
C LEU A 132 0.85 5.28 -23.00
N LYS A 133 1.70 6.30 -23.15
CA LYS A 133 3.12 6.22 -22.74
C LYS A 133 3.31 5.96 -21.24
N TYR A 134 2.32 6.33 -20.42
CA TYR A 134 2.32 6.09 -18.98
C TYR A 134 1.53 4.84 -18.57
N PHE A 135 1.01 4.09 -19.54
CA PHE A 135 0.20 2.90 -19.29
C PHE A 135 0.83 1.91 -18.31
N PRO A 136 2.14 1.56 -18.40
CA PRO A 136 2.75 0.64 -17.44
C PRO A 136 2.69 1.13 -15.99
N ILE A 137 2.84 2.45 -15.79
CA ILE A 137 2.80 3.07 -14.45
C ILE A 137 1.35 3.05 -13.93
N VAL A 138 0.40 3.46 -14.77
CA VAL A 138 -1.03 3.48 -14.42
C VAL A 138 -1.53 2.07 -14.11
N MET A 139 -1.14 1.07 -14.92
CA MET A 139 -1.49 -0.33 -14.69
C MET A 139 -0.95 -0.85 -13.35
N THR A 140 0.28 -0.47 -13.00
CA THR A 140 0.88 -0.83 -11.70
C THR A 140 0.07 -0.25 -10.54
N PHE A 141 -0.33 1.02 -10.62
CA PHE A 141 -1.19 1.63 -9.61
C PHE A 141 -2.56 0.98 -9.58
N ALA A 142 -3.18 0.70 -10.73
CA ALA A 142 -4.48 0.05 -10.79
C ALA A 142 -4.47 -1.30 -10.06
N VAL A 143 -3.44 -2.14 -10.29
CA VAL A 143 -3.30 -3.43 -9.60
C VAL A 143 -3.03 -3.24 -8.11
N LEU A 144 -2.10 -2.36 -7.73
CA LEU A 144 -1.77 -2.15 -6.32
C LEU A 144 -2.98 -1.63 -5.55
N ILE A 145 -3.67 -0.63 -6.07
CA ILE A 145 -4.87 -0.06 -5.43
C ILE A 145 -5.97 -1.12 -5.32
N LEU A 146 -6.20 -1.90 -6.38
CA LEU A 146 -7.19 -2.99 -6.35
C LEU A 146 -6.85 -3.99 -5.23
N VAL A 147 -5.61 -4.48 -5.17
CA VAL A 147 -5.19 -5.47 -4.17
C VAL A 147 -5.23 -4.88 -2.75
N SER A 148 -4.76 -3.64 -2.57
CA SER A 148 -4.83 -2.94 -1.28
C SER A 148 -6.27 -2.79 -0.79
N ASN A 149 -7.19 -2.42 -1.66
CA ASN A 149 -8.60 -2.27 -1.31
C ASN A 149 -9.26 -3.62 -0.99
N LEU A 150 -8.96 -4.67 -1.76
CA LEU A 150 -9.47 -6.01 -1.50
C LEU A 150 -8.92 -6.60 -0.20
N MET A 151 -7.65 -6.33 0.12
CA MET A 151 -7.06 -6.77 1.38
C MET A 151 -7.73 -6.10 2.59
N GLY A 152 -8.08 -4.81 2.48
CA GLY A 152 -8.80 -4.08 3.52
C GLY A 152 -10.23 -4.56 3.77
N LEU A 153 -10.80 -5.39 2.89
CA LEU A 153 -12.11 -6.03 3.12
C LEU A 153 -12.01 -7.16 4.16
N PHE A 154 -10.84 -7.77 4.31
CA PHE A 154 -10.62 -8.81 5.31
C PHE A 154 -10.22 -8.15 6.64
N PRO A 155 -10.92 -8.43 7.74
CA PRO A 155 -10.48 -8.04 9.07
C PRO A 155 -9.28 -8.93 9.45
N LEU A 156 -8.07 -8.49 9.06
CA LEU A 156 -6.79 -9.12 9.39
C LEU A 156 -6.25 -8.61 10.73
#